data_AF-A0A7J8VZS5-F1
#
_entry.id   AF-A0A7J8VZS5-F1
#
_cell.length_a   1.000
_cell.length_b   1.000
_cell.length_c   1.000
_cell.angle_alpha   90.00
_cell.angle_beta   90.00
_cell.angle_gamma   90.00
#
_symmetry.space_group_name_H-M   'P 1'
#
loop_
_entity.id
_entity.type
_entity.pdbx_description
1 polymer ?
#
loop_
_entity_poly.entity_id
_entity_poly.type
_entity_poly.pdbx_seq_one_letter_code
_entity_poly.pdbx_strand_id
1 'polypeptide(L)'
;MKEIWDQWDDEIKQLFYSNYGDLPYLFDIKVDKYLFRALAQYWNPTYSCFTFGKVDLIPTVEEYMTLLHCPKIQIYKAYSRVAIVSTF
;
A
#
# COMPACT_ATOMS: atom_id res chain seq x y z
N MET A 1 2.43 14.26 -2.37
CA MET A 1 2.40 13.07 -3.25
C MET A 1 1.56 13.31 -4.49
N LYS A 2 0.27 13.66 -4.38
CA LYS A 2 -0.54 14.01 -5.56
C LYS A 2 0.07 15.11 -6.44
N GLU A 3 0.54 16.20 -5.84
CA GLU A 3 1.22 17.29 -6.56
C GLU A 3 2.45 16.83 -7.35
N ILE A 4 3.19 15.84 -6.84
CA ILE A 4 4.37 15.26 -7.52
C ILE A 4 3.90 14.39 -8.68
N TRP A 5 2.87 13.57 -8.45
CA TRP A 5 2.25 12.73 -9.46
C TRP A 5 1.70 13.56 -10.63
N ASP A 6 1.06 14.69 -10.35
CA ASP A 6 0.48 15.56 -11.37
C ASP A 6 1.56 16.18 -12.28
N GLN A 7 2.77 16.38 -11.77
CA GLN A 7 3.91 16.92 -12.52
C GLN A 7 4.65 15.90 -13.39
N TRP A 8 4.41 14.60 -13.20
CA TRP A 8 5.07 13.56 -14.00
C TRP A 8 4.54 13.53 -15.43
N ASP A 9 5.43 13.26 -16.38
CA ASP A 9 5.06 12.99 -17.77
C ASP A 9 4.30 11.66 -17.91
N ASP A 10 3.61 11.53 -19.04
CA ASP A 10 2.78 10.37 -19.31
C ASP A 10 3.60 9.08 -19.47
N GLU A 11 4.85 9.13 -19.93
CA GLU A 11 5.69 7.92 -20.06
C GLU A 11 6.07 7.36 -18.68
N ILE A 12 6.47 8.23 -17.74
CA ILE A 12 6.75 7.83 -16.36
C ILE A 12 5.48 7.31 -15.68
N LYS A 13 4.33 7.96 -15.90
CA LYS A 13 3.05 7.47 -15.37
C LYS A 13 2.70 6.09 -15.91
N GLN A 14 2.87 5.85 -17.22
CA GLN A 14 2.63 4.54 -17.83
C GLN A 14 3.59 3.46 -17.29
N LEU A 15 4.87 3.79 -17.11
CA LEU A 15 5.83 2.88 -16.48
C LEU A 15 5.43 2.55 -15.04
N PHE A 16 4.94 3.54 -14.30
CA PHE A 16 4.43 3.32 -12.95
C PHE A 16 3.21 2.40 -12.95
N TYR A 17 2.20 2.66 -13.80
CA TYR A 17 1.02 1.81 -13.93
C TYR A 17 1.38 0.36 -14.30
N SER A 18 2.35 0.15 -15.19
CA SER A 18 2.81 -1.18 -15.58
C SER A 18 3.40 -1.97 -14.41
N ASN A 19 4.14 -1.29 -13.52
CA ASN A 19 4.83 -1.93 -12.39
C ASN A 19 3.95 -2.06 -11.13
N TYR A 20 3.08 -1.08 -10.90
CA TYR A 20 2.41 -0.87 -9.61
C TYR A 20 0.87 -0.88 -9.71
N GLY A 21 0.31 -0.97 -10.93
CA GLY A 21 -1.13 -0.92 -11.14
C GLY A 21 -1.71 0.44 -10.77
N ASP A 22 -2.95 0.43 -10.31
CA ASP A 22 -3.74 1.65 -10.04
C ASP A 22 -3.46 2.27 -8.65
N LEU A 23 -2.25 2.06 -8.12
CA LEU A 23 -1.77 2.72 -6.91
C LEU A 23 -1.93 4.26 -6.90
N PRO A 24 -1.87 4.99 -8.03
CA PRO A 24 -2.08 6.44 -8.03
C PRO A 24 -3.46 6.87 -7.51
N TYR A 25 -4.48 6.02 -7.62
CA TYR A 25 -5.80 6.28 -7.03
C TYR A 25 -5.73 6.58 -5.52
N LEU A 26 -4.75 5.99 -4.81
CA LEU A 26 -4.57 6.24 -3.38
C LEU A 26 -4.20 7.70 -3.07
N PHE A 27 -3.65 8.44 -4.03
CA PHE A 27 -3.31 9.85 -3.83
C PHE A 27 -4.55 10.76 -3.75
N ASP A 28 -5.69 10.29 -4.26
CA ASP A 28 -6.98 10.98 -4.19
C ASP A 28 -7.77 10.66 -2.92
N ILE A 29 -7.37 9.63 -2.17
CA ILE A 29 -8.03 9.25 -0.93
C ILE A 29 -7.82 10.35 0.10
N LYS A 30 -8.93 10.95 0.53
CA LYS A 30 -8.94 11.92 1.63
C LYS A 30 -8.72 11.20 2.95
N VAL A 31 -7.52 11.34 3.50
CA VAL A 31 -7.20 10.86 4.83
C VAL A 31 -7.58 11.93 5.85
N ASP A 32 -8.45 11.58 6.80
CA ASP A 32 -8.72 12.45 7.93
C ASP A 32 -7.47 12.54 8.83
N LYS A 33 -6.94 13.76 8.96
CA LYS A 33 -5.69 14.02 9.69
C LYS A 33 -5.79 13.68 11.18
N TYR A 34 -6.95 13.92 11.80
CA TYR A 34 -7.14 13.68 13.23
C TYR A 34 -7.30 12.18 13.50
N LEU A 35 -8.05 11.48 12.66
CA LEU A 35 -8.16 10.03 12.69
C LEU A 35 -6.79 9.39 12.50
N PHE A 36 -6.04 9.79 11.48
CA PHE A 36 -4.70 9.24 11.22
C PHE A 36 -3.77 9.45 12.40
N ARG A 37 -3.78 10.66 13.00
CA ARG A 37 -2.99 10.94 14.21
C ARG A 37 -3.41 10.08 15.39
N ALA A 38 -4.70 9.84 15.57
CA ALA A 38 -5.22 8.97 16.62
C ALA A 38 -4.86 7.49 16.38
N LEU A 39 -4.77 7.04 15.12
CA LEU A 39 -4.35 5.69 14.76
C LEU A 39 -2.84 5.50 14.90
N ALA A 40 -2.04 6.52 14.58
CA ALA A 40 -0.59 6.45 14.56
C ALA A 40 0.03 6.02 15.91
N GLN A 41 -0.61 6.34 17.04
CA GLN A 41 -0.15 5.90 18.37
C GLN A 41 -0.25 4.38 18.58
N TYR A 42 -1.07 3.69 17.78
CA TYR A 42 -1.27 2.25 17.81
C TYR A 42 -0.46 1.53 16.72
N TRP A 43 0.37 2.25 15.96
CA TRP A 43 1.21 1.65 14.93
C TRP A 43 2.22 0.68 15.55
N ASN A 44 2.19 -0.57 15.11
CA ASN A 44 3.10 -1.62 15.52
C ASN A 44 4.11 -1.89 14.39
N PRO A 45 5.35 -1.39 14.49
CA PRO A 45 6.33 -1.53 13.42
C PRO A 45 6.80 -2.98 13.22
N THR A 46 6.68 -3.85 14.24
CA THR A 46 7.09 -5.25 14.14
C THR A 46 6.19 -6.03 13.19
N TYR A 47 4.89 -5.75 13.20
CA TYR A 47 3.89 -6.44 12.38
C TYR A 47 3.35 -5.61 11.22
N SER A 48 3.75 -4.33 11.13
CA SER A 48 3.28 -3.38 10.11
C SER A 48 1.74 -3.23 10.10
N CYS A 49 1.12 -3.19 11.28
CA CYS A 49 -0.32 -3.03 11.47
C CYS A 49 -0.64 -2.09 12.64
N PHE A 50 -1.92 -1.77 12.85
CA PHE A 50 -2.37 -1.01 14.02
C PHE A 50 -2.89 -1.97 15.10
N THR A 51 -2.25 -2.02 16.27
CA THR A 51 -2.63 -2.95 17.35
C THR A 51 -3.42 -2.23 18.45
N PHE A 52 -4.64 -2.70 18.70
CA PHE A 52 -5.54 -2.25 19.77
C PHE A 52 -5.66 -3.33 20.84
N GLY A 53 -4.74 -3.32 21.82
CA GLY A 53 -4.70 -4.34 22.87
C GLY A 53 -4.37 -5.71 22.30
N LYS A 54 -5.38 -6.58 22.14
CA LYS A 54 -5.23 -7.94 21.58
C LYS A 54 -5.77 -8.09 20.15
N VAL A 55 -6.18 -6.98 19.53
CA VAL A 55 -6.77 -6.96 18.20
C VAL A 55 -5.86 -6.18 17.27
N ASP A 56 -5.53 -6.77 16.12
CA ASP A 56 -4.80 -6.09 15.05
C ASP A 56 -5.79 -5.61 13.98
N LEU A 57 -5.72 -4.33 13.67
CA LEU A 57 -6.37 -3.73 12.52
C LEU A 57 -5.40 -3.81 11.34
N ILE A 58 -5.66 -4.77 10.47
CA ILE A 58 -4.97 -4.99 9.21
C ILE A 58 -6.03 -5.23 8.13
N PRO A 59 -5.91 -4.63 6.93
CA PRO A 59 -6.82 -4.95 5.85
C PRO A 59 -6.67 -6.43 5.46
N THR A 60 -7.80 -7.06 5.17
CA THR A 60 -7.84 -8.39 4.56
C THR A 60 -7.25 -8.36 3.14
N VAL A 61 -6.98 -9.54 2.58
CA VAL A 61 -6.46 -9.65 1.21
C VAL A 61 -7.47 -9.05 0.22
N GLU A 62 -8.75 -9.33 0.41
CA GLU A 62 -9.85 -8.86 -0.43
C GLU A 62 -9.97 -7.32 -0.38
N GLU A 63 -9.82 -6.73 0.81
CA GLU A 63 -9.83 -5.27 0.96
C GLU A 63 -8.61 -4.63 0.28
N TYR A 64 -7.43 -5.23 0.40
CA TYR A 64 -6.22 -4.75 -0.29
C TYR A 64 -6.38 -4.81 -1.81
N MET A 65 -6.93 -5.91 -2.33
CA MET A 65 -7.17 -6.11 -3.75
C MET A 65 -8.18 -5.12 -4.32
N THR A 66 -9.23 -4.83 -3.54
CA THR A 66 -10.25 -3.82 -3.86
C THR A 66 -9.62 -2.43 -3.86
N LEU A 67 -8.86 -2.08 -2.81
CA LEU A 67 -8.25 -0.76 -2.65
C LEU A 67 -7.22 -0.44 -3.74
N LEU A 68 -6.46 -1.44 -4.18
CA LEU A 68 -5.42 -1.28 -5.21
C LEU A 68 -5.92 -1.48 -6.65
N HIS A 69 -7.22 -1.72 -6.83
CA HIS A 69 -7.82 -2.16 -8.10
C HIS A 69 -6.94 -3.20 -8.82
N CYS A 70 -6.49 -4.20 -8.06
CA CYS A 70 -5.56 -5.21 -8.53
C CYS A 70 -6.30 -6.55 -8.65
N PRO A 71 -7.21 -6.75 -9.63
CA PRO A 71 -8.01 -7.98 -9.73
C PRO A 71 -7.17 -9.23 -10.04
N LYS A 72 -5.88 -9.07 -10.34
CA LYS A 72 -5.01 -10.11 -10.92
C LYS A 72 -3.66 -10.26 -10.23
N ILE A 73 -3.47 -9.76 -9.01
CA ILE A 73 -2.35 -10.30 -8.21
C ILE A 73 -2.66 -11.78 -8.05
N GLN A 74 -1.93 -12.58 -8.82
CA GLN A 74 -1.71 -13.99 -8.54
C GLN A 74 -1.29 -14.01 -7.08
N ILE A 75 -2.22 -14.31 -6.17
CA ILE A 75 -2.04 -14.21 -4.71
C ILE A 75 -0.70 -14.87 -4.33
N TYR A 76 -0.37 -15.98 -4.99
CA TYR A 76 0.89 -16.71 -4.87
C TYR A 76 2.19 -15.95 -5.21
N LYS A 77 2.14 -14.87 -5.99
CA LYS A 77 3.31 -14.09 -6.44
C LYS A 77 3.61 -12.89 -5.52
N ALA A 78 2.60 -12.38 -4.81
CA ALA A 78 2.80 -11.31 -3.82
C ALA A 78 3.33 -11.84 -2.49
N TYR A 79 2.95 -13.07 -2.10
CA TYR A 79 3.47 -13.72 -0.89
C TYR A 79 4.77 -14.49 -1.09
N SER A 80 5.31 -14.55 -2.31
CA SER A 80 6.67 -15.05 -2.50
C SER A 80 7.64 -13.99 -1.98
N ARG A 81 8.03 -14.09 -0.70
CA ARG A 81 9.35 -13.62 -0.27
C ARG A 81 10.36 -14.34 -1.17
N VAL A 82 10.78 -13.71 -2.26
CA VAL A 82 12.11 -14.00 -2.77
C VAL A 82 12.99 -13.58 -1.60
N ALA A 83 13.56 -14.57 -0.90
CA ALA A 83 14.68 -14.28 -0.03
C ALA A 83 15.67 -13.54 -0.92
N ILE A 84 15.80 -12.23 -0.73
CA ILE A 84 16.96 -11.50 -1.19
C ILE A 84 18.08 -12.14 -0.38
N VAL A 85 18.63 -13.23 -0.92
CA VAL A 85 19.91 -13.78 -0.49
C VAL A 85 20.85 -12.62 -0.69
N SER A 86 21.23 -12.02 0.44
CA SER A 86 22.27 -11.02 0.51
C SER A 86 23.56 -11.71 0.09
N THR A 87 23.88 -11.69 -1.19
CA THR A 87 25.25 -11.88 -1.66
C THR A 87 26.00 -10.57 -1.36
N PHE A 88 26.60 -10.54 -0.17
CA PHE A 88 27.83 -9.80 0.05
C PHE A 88 28.97 -10.48 -0.71
#